data_AF-A0A246JXB2-F1
#
_entry.id   AF-A0A246JXB2-F1
#
_cell.length_a   1.000
_cell.length_b   1.000
_cell.length_c   1.000
_cell.angle_alpha   90.00
_cell.angle_beta   90.00
_cell.angle_gamma   90.00
#
_symmetry.space_group_name_H-M   'P 1'
#
loop_
_entity.id
_entity.type
_entity.pdbx_description
1 polymer ?
#
loop_
_entity_poly.entity_id
_entity_poly.type
_entity_poly.pdbx_seq_one_letter_code
_entity_poly.pdbx_strand_id
1 'polypeptide(L)'
;MPEQRVLLVALLLDLQSDARDRAARSWASRKAMIAAYWSAVAVYSGHLARCLGERRGRRPRARFELVQEGFPDLVVEGWEAASTTYSVRREECGLGARDFPRGTVKLGGIAIAHVSYNGRIWPLHEWEPNITPIYDNRGPSRDSG
;
A
#
# COMPACT_ATOMS: atom_id res chain seq x y z
N MET A 1 -6.00 -10.51 -17.57
CA MET A 1 -6.63 -11.12 -16.38
C MET A 1 -5.84 -10.77 -15.12
N PRO A 2 -6.15 -9.64 -14.48
CA PRO A 2 -5.50 -9.18 -13.24
C PRO A 2 -5.74 -10.13 -12.05
N GLU A 3 -6.90 -10.77 -12.00
CA GLU A 3 -7.35 -11.63 -10.89
C GLU A 3 -6.48 -12.89 -10.71
N GLN A 4 -6.12 -13.55 -11.82
CA GLN A 4 -5.25 -14.73 -11.79
C GLN A 4 -3.85 -14.42 -11.23
N ARG A 5 -3.35 -13.20 -11.47
CA ARG A 5 -2.06 -12.76 -10.94
C ARG A 5 -2.12 -12.51 -9.43
N VAL A 6 -3.23 -11.92 -8.95
CA VAL A 6 -3.46 -11.68 -7.52
C VAL A 6 -3.56 -13.01 -6.77
N LEU A 7 -4.34 -13.96 -7.30
CA LEU A 7 -4.46 -15.30 -6.73
C LEU A 7 -3.10 -16.01 -6.69
N LEU A 8 -2.33 -15.96 -7.77
CA LEU A 8 -1.01 -16.58 -7.83
C LEU A 8 -0.02 -15.95 -6.83
N VAL A 9 -0.06 -14.63 -6.66
CA VAL A 9 0.76 -13.94 -5.64
C VAL A 9 0.36 -14.39 -4.23
N ALA A 10 -0.93 -14.50 -3.93
CA ALA A 10 -1.40 -14.97 -2.62
C ALA A 10 -0.92 -16.40 -2.33
N LEU A 11 -1.04 -17.31 -3.31
CA LEU A 11 -0.56 -18.69 -3.18
C LEU A 11 0.96 -18.79 -3.01
N LEU A 12 1.73 -17.93 -3.69
CA LEU A 12 3.19 -17.89 -3.53
C LEU A 12 3.62 -17.37 -2.15
N LEU A 13 2.88 -16.43 -1.58
CA LEU A 13 3.12 -15.93 -0.22
C LEU A 13 2.75 -16.97 0.84
N ASP A 14 1.65 -17.68 0.64
CA ASP A 14 1.25 -18.82 1.49
C ASP A 14 2.32 -19.93 1.47
N LEU A 15 2.76 -20.32 0.27
CA LEU A 15 3.87 -21.28 0.09
C LEU A 15 5.17 -20.79 0.74
N GLN A 16 5.47 -19.49 0.67
CA GLN A 16 6.63 -18.94 1.35
C GLN A 16 6.53 -19.13 2.87
N SER A 17 5.35 -18.91 3.46
CA SER A 17 5.14 -19.08 4.89
C SER A 17 5.31 -20.54 5.33
N ASP A 18 4.63 -21.48 4.67
CA ASP A 18 4.77 -22.92 4.96
C ASP A 18 6.22 -23.40 4.79
N ALA A 19 6.91 -22.93 3.74
CA ALA A 19 8.31 -23.26 3.53
C ALA A 19 9.23 -22.72 4.65
N ARG A 20 8.99 -21.51 5.18
CA ARG A 20 9.75 -20.98 6.34
C ARG A 20 9.54 -21.85 7.58
N ASP A 21 8.30 -22.24 7.85
CA ASP A 21 7.98 -23.09 9.00
C ASP A 21 8.62 -24.47 8.88
N ARG A 22 8.61 -25.07 7.68
CA ARG A 22 9.28 -26.34 7.42
C ARG A 22 10.80 -26.22 7.53
N ALA A 23 11.38 -25.11 7.08
CA ALA A 23 12.81 -24.84 7.25
C ALA A 23 13.16 -24.74 8.74
N ALA A 24 12.40 -23.96 9.52
CA ALA A 24 12.60 -23.80 10.96
C ALA A 24 12.50 -25.15 11.71
N ARG A 25 11.46 -25.95 11.43
CA ARG A 25 11.31 -27.31 11.99
C ARG A 25 12.48 -28.23 11.61
N SER A 26 12.97 -28.12 10.37
CA SER A 26 14.09 -28.92 9.88
C SER A 26 15.42 -28.53 10.53
N TRP A 27 15.64 -27.22 10.76
CA TRP A 27 16.77 -26.73 11.54
C TRP A 27 16.73 -27.25 12.97
N ALA A 28 15.57 -27.14 13.64
CA ALA A 28 15.38 -27.66 15.00
C ALA A 28 15.63 -29.17 15.08
N SER A 29 15.28 -29.91 14.03
CA SER A 29 15.49 -31.36 13.91
C SER A 29 16.89 -31.75 13.41
N ARG A 30 17.83 -30.81 13.27
CA ARG A 30 19.20 -31.03 12.75
C ARG A 30 19.25 -31.61 11.33
N LYS A 31 18.22 -31.38 10.51
CA LYS A 31 18.14 -31.83 9.11
C LYS A 31 18.61 -30.72 8.17
N ALA A 32 19.90 -30.41 8.19
CA ALA A 32 20.48 -29.23 7.54
C ALA A 32 20.15 -29.12 6.03
N MET A 33 20.30 -30.21 5.26
CA MET A 33 20.03 -30.19 3.82
C MET A 33 18.56 -29.92 3.50
N ILE A 34 17.64 -30.54 4.25
CA ILE A 34 16.20 -30.32 4.08
C ILE A 34 15.83 -28.90 4.50
N ALA A 35 16.45 -28.38 5.56
CA ALA A 35 16.24 -27.01 6.00
C ALA A 35 16.71 -25.99 4.95
N ALA A 36 17.89 -26.20 4.35
CA ALA A 36 18.39 -25.37 3.26
C ALA A 36 17.47 -25.41 2.02
N TYR A 37 16.95 -26.59 1.66
CA TYR A 37 15.97 -26.75 0.59
C TYR A 37 14.70 -25.90 0.85
N TRP A 38 14.09 -26.04 2.03
CA TRP A 38 12.89 -25.27 2.37
C TRP A 38 13.16 -23.77 2.47
N SER A 39 14.34 -23.35 2.95
CA SER A 39 14.76 -21.95 2.92
C SER A 39 14.85 -21.41 1.49
N ALA A 40 15.42 -22.19 0.56
CA ALA A 40 15.48 -21.80 -0.86
C ALA A 40 14.08 -21.67 -1.47
N VAL A 41 13.19 -22.63 -1.21
CA VAL A 41 11.78 -22.55 -1.64
C VAL A 41 11.12 -21.28 -1.12
N ALA A 42 11.28 -20.94 0.17
CA ALA A 42 10.72 -19.72 0.75
C ALA A 42 11.22 -18.44 0.06
N VAL A 43 12.52 -18.38 -0.24
CA VAL A 43 13.15 -17.25 -0.93
C VAL A 43 12.63 -17.11 -2.36
N TYR A 44 12.65 -18.20 -3.14
CA TYR A 44 12.21 -18.16 -4.54
C TYR A 44 10.71 -17.89 -4.68
N SER A 45 9.86 -18.46 -3.83
CA SER A 45 8.43 -18.12 -3.80
C SER A 45 8.21 -16.63 -3.53
N GLY A 46 9.01 -16.03 -2.64
CA GLY A 46 9.02 -14.58 -2.39
C GLY A 46 9.48 -13.76 -3.59
N HIS A 47 10.54 -14.17 -4.26
CA HIS A 47 11.02 -13.51 -5.47
C HIS A 47 10.00 -13.61 -6.61
N LEU A 48 9.37 -14.76 -6.82
CA LEU A 48 8.32 -14.93 -7.82
C LEU A 48 7.09 -14.08 -7.51
N ALA A 49 6.64 -14.06 -6.24
CA ALA A 49 5.56 -13.18 -5.80
C ALA A 49 5.91 -11.71 -6.05
N ARG A 50 7.15 -11.33 -5.75
CA ARG A 50 7.68 -9.99 -6.02
C ARG A 50 7.72 -9.68 -7.51
N CYS A 51 8.30 -10.53 -8.37
CA CYS A 51 8.34 -10.31 -9.82
C CYS A 51 6.94 -10.21 -10.44
N LEU A 52 5.99 -11.01 -9.94
CA LEU A 52 4.59 -10.95 -10.38
C LEU A 52 3.87 -9.70 -9.85
N GLY A 53 4.25 -9.19 -8.68
CA GLY A 53 3.85 -7.88 -8.16
C GLY A 53 4.57 -6.70 -8.83
N GLU A 54 5.79 -6.91 -9.32
CA GLU A 54 6.74 -5.93 -9.89
C GLU A 54 6.66 -5.81 -11.41
N ARG A 55 5.57 -6.27 -12.04
CA ARG A 55 5.13 -5.66 -13.31
C ARG A 55 4.75 -4.16 -13.17
N ARG A 56 5.05 -3.60 -12.00
CA ARG A 56 5.20 -2.19 -11.61
C ARG A 56 6.69 -1.83 -11.39
N GLY A 57 7.56 -2.23 -12.32
CA GLY A 57 9.01 -2.01 -12.24
C GLY A 57 9.35 -0.52 -12.31
N ARG A 58 10.14 -0.02 -11.33
CA ARG A 58 10.24 1.40 -10.92
C ARG A 58 8.84 1.87 -10.50
N ARG A 59 8.57 2.29 -9.25
CA ARG A 59 7.30 3.01 -9.01
C ARG A 59 7.34 4.20 -9.99
N PRO A 60 6.52 4.26 -11.06
CA PRO A 60 6.27 5.54 -11.68
C PRO A 60 5.75 6.39 -10.53
N ARG A 61 6.04 7.71 -10.48
CA ARG A 61 5.23 8.56 -9.62
C ARG A 61 3.79 8.29 -10.05
N ALA A 62 3.05 7.56 -9.22
CA ALA A 62 1.82 6.96 -9.67
C ALA A 62 0.91 8.13 -10.02
N ARG A 63 0.47 8.19 -11.27
CA ARG A 63 -0.47 9.22 -11.72
C ARG A 63 -1.80 8.87 -11.11
N PHE A 64 -2.11 9.58 -10.04
CA PHE A 64 -3.37 9.44 -9.35
C PHE A 64 -4.36 10.45 -9.90
N GLU A 65 -5.63 10.09 -9.88
CA GLU A 65 -6.74 11.00 -10.09
C GLU A 65 -7.28 11.37 -8.70
N LEU A 66 -7.09 12.62 -8.28
CA LEU A 66 -7.71 13.17 -7.08
C LEU A 66 -9.11 13.65 -7.44
N VAL A 67 -10.10 12.86 -7.02
CA VAL A 67 -11.53 13.14 -7.21
C VAL A 67 -12.11 13.67 -5.92
N GLN A 68 -12.87 14.74 -6.01
CA GLN A 68 -13.51 15.37 -4.85
C GLN A 68 -14.78 16.06 -5.30
N GLU A 69 -15.89 15.79 -4.61
CA GLU A 69 -17.18 16.39 -4.92
C GLU A 69 -17.09 17.92 -4.89
N GLY A 70 -17.64 18.60 -5.90
CA GLY A 70 -17.58 20.06 -6.02
C GLY A 70 -16.26 20.63 -6.57
N PHE A 71 -15.27 19.79 -6.87
CA PHE A 71 -14.00 20.21 -7.46
C PHE A 71 -13.72 19.47 -8.77
N PRO A 72 -12.95 20.07 -9.70
CA PRO A 72 -12.51 19.36 -10.90
C PRO A 72 -11.61 18.19 -10.53
N ASP A 73 -11.69 17.09 -11.27
CA ASP A 73 -10.78 15.96 -11.10
C ASP A 73 -9.36 16.37 -11.53
N LEU A 74 -8.35 16.07 -10.70
CA LEU A 74 -6.96 16.43 -10.98
C LEU A 74 -6.07 15.20 -11.08
N VAL A 75 -5.18 15.20 -12.07
CA VAL A 75 -4.13 14.18 -12.18
C VAL A 75 -2.88 14.66 -11.42
N VAL A 76 -2.46 13.90 -10.41
CA VAL A 76 -1.33 14.23 -9.52
C VAL A 76 -0.29 13.11 -9.51
N GLU A 77 0.98 13.48 -9.35
CA GLU A 77 2.09 12.53 -9.42
C GLU A 77 2.56 12.09 -8.02
N GLY A 78 2.00 11.00 -7.53
CA GLY A 78 2.35 10.41 -6.24
C GLY A 78 1.56 10.96 -5.05
N TRP A 79 1.83 10.40 -3.87
CA TRP A 79 1.03 10.61 -2.66
C TRP A 79 1.18 12.01 -2.06
N GLU A 80 2.40 12.54 -2.08
CA GLU A 80 2.71 13.90 -1.64
C GLU A 80 1.90 14.93 -2.44
N ALA A 81 1.93 14.85 -3.77
CA ALA A 81 1.17 15.74 -4.64
C ALA A 81 -0.35 15.65 -4.36
N ALA A 82 -0.90 14.45 -4.16
CA ALA A 82 -2.31 14.28 -3.79
C ALA A 82 -2.66 14.96 -2.45
N SER A 83 -1.80 14.80 -1.43
CA SER A 83 -1.98 15.42 -0.11
C SER A 83 -1.89 16.95 -0.17
N THR A 84 -0.87 17.47 -0.86
CA THR A 84 -0.66 18.90 -1.04
C THR A 84 -1.84 19.53 -1.80
N THR A 85 -2.24 18.98 -2.95
CA THR A 85 -3.35 19.53 -3.74
C THR A 85 -4.67 19.52 -2.97
N TYR A 86 -4.96 18.47 -2.20
CA TYR A 86 -6.14 18.43 -1.33
C TYR A 86 -6.08 19.49 -0.22
N SER A 87 -4.91 19.66 0.40
CA SER A 87 -4.73 20.62 1.50
C SER A 87 -4.83 22.07 1.02
N VAL A 88 -4.31 22.37 -0.17
CA VAL A 88 -4.47 23.68 -0.83
C VAL A 88 -5.96 23.98 -1.07
N ARG A 89 -6.72 23.04 -1.65
CA ARG A 89 -8.18 23.21 -1.85
C ARG A 89 -8.91 23.50 -0.55
N ARG A 90 -8.56 22.79 0.52
CA ARG A 90 -9.14 22.98 1.84
C ARG A 90 -8.88 24.41 2.36
N GLU A 91 -7.65 24.87 2.23
CA GLU A 91 -7.23 26.20 2.68
C GLU A 91 -7.87 27.31 1.85
N GLU A 92 -7.98 27.15 0.54
CA GLU A 92 -8.62 28.10 -0.37
C GLU A 92 -10.13 28.23 -0.13
N CYS A 93 -10.81 27.14 0.23
CA CYS A 93 -12.25 27.17 0.49
C CYS A 93 -12.62 27.65 1.90
N GLY A 94 -11.68 27.58 2.86
CA GLY A 94 -11.91 27.99 4.25
C GLY A 94 -12.99 27.18 5.00
N LEU A 95 -13.43 26.05 4.43
CA LEU A 95 -14.49 25.21 4.99
C LEU A 95 -13.95 24.34 6.13
N GLY A 96 -14.73 24.21 7.21
CA GLY A 96 -14.40 23.32 8.31
C GLY A 96 -14.53 21.84 7.95
N ALA A 97 -14.02 20.96 8.82
CA ALA A 97 -13.95 19.51 8.58
C ALA A 97 -15.29 18.81 8.27
N ARG A 98 -16.40 19.41 8.71
CA ARG A 98 -17.75 18.89 8.47
C ARG A 98 -18.23 19.15 7.05
N ASP A 99 -17.85 20.28 6.49
CA ASP A 99 -18.42 20.81 5.24
C ASP A 99 -17.45 20.64 4.06
N PHE A 100 -16.17 20.36 4.33
CA PHE A 100 -15.20 20.10 3.28
C PHE A 100 -15.30 18.65 2.78
N PRO A 101 -15.62 18.42 1.49
CA PRO A 101 -15.83 17.07 0.98
C PRO A 101 -14.54 16.25 1.02
N ARG A 102 -14.70 14.95 1.28
CA ARG A 102 -13.59 14.01 1.36
C ARG A 102 -12.95 13.81 -0.02
N GLY A 103 -11.63 13.79 -0.07
CA GLY A 103 -10.88 13.49 -1.29
C GLY A 103 -10.75 11.98 -1.49
N THR A 104 -10.89 11.51 -2.73
CA THR A 104 -10.64 10.12 -3.12
C THR A 104 -9.50 10.08 -4.12
N VAL A 105 -8.52 9.22 -3.87
CA VAL A 105 -7.40 8.97 -4.78
C VAL A 105 -7.72 7.74 -5.61
N LYS A 106 -7.81 7.90 -6.93
CA LYS A 106 -8.01 6.82 -7.89
C LYS A 106 -6.75 6.55 -8.71
N LEU A 107 -6.63 5.34 -9.25
CA LEU A 107 -5.60 4.97 -10.20
C LEU A 107 -6.23 4.16 -11.34
N GLY A 108 -6.25 4.73 -12.54
CA GLY A 108 -6.93 4.11 -13.68
C GLY A 108 -8.43 3.97 -13.41
N GLY A 109 -9.05 5.02 -12.86
CA GLY A 109 -10.47 5.04 -12.49
C GLY A 109 -10.87 4.24 -11.25
N ILE A 110 -9.98 3.41 -10.68
CA ILE A 110 -10.27 2.60 -9.48
C ILE A 110 -9.86 3.38 -8.24
N ALA A 111 -10.78 3.55 -7.28
CA ALA A 111 -10.46 4.14 -5.98
C ALA A 111 -9.46 3.23 -5.23
N ILE A 112 -8.35 3.80 -4.75
CA ILE A 112 -7.31 3.07 -4.01
C ILE A 112 -7.06 3.62 -2.60
N ALA A 113 -7.39 4.89 -2.34
CA ALA A 113 -7.20 5.53 -1.05
C ALA A 113 -8.16 6.71 -0.88
N HIS A 114 -8.28 7.20 0.34
CA HIS A 114 -8.97 8.45 0.64
C HIS A 114 -8.04 9.43 1.36
N VAL A 115 -8.30 10.72 1.19
CA VAL A 115 -7.60 11.78 1.90
C VAL A 115 -8.49 12.27 3.03
N SER A 116 -8.00 12.20 4.26
CA SER A 116 -8.68 12.78 5.42
C SER A 116 -8.49 14.29 5.47
N TYR A 117 -9.35 14.98 6.20
CA TYR A 117 -9.35 16.46 6.29
C TYR A 117 -7.98 17.08 6.62
N ASN A 118 -7.16 16.42 7.43
CA ASN A 118 -5.81 16.86 7.78
C ASN A 118 -4.73 16.61 6.71
N GLY A 119 -5.10 16.07 5.54
CA GLY A 119 -4.20 15.78 4.42
C GLY A 119 -3.50 14.41 4.51
N ARG A 120 -3.77 13.58 5.52
CA ARG A 120 -3.29 12.20 5.57
C ARG A 120 -4.03 11.33 4.56
N ILE A 121 -3.32 10.36 4.00
CA ILE A 121 -3.89 9.45 3.01
C ILE A 121 -4.01 8.05 3.63
N TRP A 122 -5.20 7.50 3.58
CA TRP A 122 -5.56 6.25 4.25
C TRP A 122 -6.09 5.23 3.25
N PRO A 123 -5.95 3.93 3.54
CA PRO A 123 -6.58 2.87 2.74
C PRO A 123 -8.11 3.02 2.65
N LEU A 124 -8.71 2.40 1.64
CA LEU A 124 -10.18 2.39 1.48
C LEU A 124 -10.91 1.32 2.29
N HIS A 125 -10.20 0.34 2.85
CA HIS A 125 -10.84 -0.67 3.68
C HIS A 125 -11.33 -0.07 5.00
N GLU A 126 -12.23 -0.80 5.65
CA GLU A 126 -12.84 -0.41 6.92
C GLU A 126 -11.76 -0.17 7.99
N TRP A 127 -11.98 0.83 8.84
CA TRP A 127 -11.00 1.28 9.82
C TRP A 127 -10.72 0.20 10.87
N GLU A 128 -9.45 -0.02 11.19
CA GLU A 128 -9.00 -0.93 12.25
C GLU A 128 -8.14 -0.20 13.30
N PRO A 129 -8.11 -0.64 14.57
CA PRO A 129 -7.48 0.09 15.68
C PRO A 129 -5.97 0.38 15.57
N ASN A 130 -5.23 -0.17 14.60
CA ASN A 130 -3.78 0.05 14.43
C ASN A 130 -3.39 0.36 12.98
N ILE A 131 -4.35 0.78 12.15
CA ILE A 131 -4.07 1.13 10.77
C ILE A 131 -3.17 2.37 10.72
N THR A 132 -2.13 2.34 9.89
CA THR A 132 -1.26 3.48 9.63
C THR A 132 -1.63 4.12 8.29
N PRO A 133 -1.50 5.46 8.15
CA PRO A 133 -1.76 6.10 6.88
C PRO A 133 -0.75 5.62 5.84
N ILE A 134 -1.20 5.48 4.59
CA ILE A 134 -0.33 5.22 3.43
C ILE A 134 0.68 6.36 3.27
N TYR A 135 0.26 7.57 3.61
CA TYR A 135 1.09 8.77 3.61
C TYR A 135 0.68 9.71 4.76
N ASP A 136 1.64 10.07 5.61
CA ASP A 136 1.49 11.13 6.62
C ASP A 136 2.26 12.38 6.17
N ASN A 137 1.54 13.49 6.02
CA ASN A 137 2.10 14.77 5.59
C ASN A 137 2.76 15.56 6.74
N ARG A 138 2.73 15.05 7.97
CA ARG A 138 3.36 15.68 9.15
C ARG A 138 4.84 15.34 9.32
N GLY A 139 5.43 14.55 8.40
CA GLY A 139 6.77 13.99 8.54
C GLY A 139 6.81 12.87 9.60
N PRO A 140 7.96 12.19 9.80
CA PRO A 140 8.09 11.26 10.91
C PRO A 140 7.83 12.03 12.22
N SER A 141 6.89 11.53 13.02
CA SER A 141 6.60 12.04 14.35
C SER A 141 7.92 12.22 15.11
N ARG A 142 8.26 13.47 15.45
CA ARG A 142 9.45 13.84 16.22
C ARG A 142 9.32 13.51 17.73
N ASP A 143 8.50 12.52 18.07
CA ASP A 143 8.17 12.21 19.45
C ASP A 143 8.79 10.86 19.83
N SER A 144 10.04 10.93 20.28
CA SER A 144 10.69 9.99 21.19
C SER A 144 11.91 10.70 21.79
N GLY A 145 11.67 11.39 22.90
CA GLY A 145 12.64 12.04 23.77
C GLY A 145 11.99 12.35 25.10
#